data_AF-A0A7X6TWT8-F1
#
_entry.id   AF-A0A7X6TWT8-F1
#
_cell.length_a   1.000
_cell.length_b   1.000
_cell.length_c   1.000
_cell.angle_alpha   90.00
_cell.angle_beta   90.00
_cell.angle_gamma   90.00
#
_symmetry.space_group_name_H-M   'P 1'
#
loop_
_entity.id
_entity.type
_entity.pdbx_description
1 polymer ?
#
loop_
_entity_poly.entity_id
_entity_poly.type
_entity_poly.pdbx_seq_one_letter_code
_entity_poly.pdbx_strand_id
1 'polypeptide(L)' 'MKLSEKILELRKRRGLSQEALAELMGVSRQAISKWENG' A
#
# COMPACT_ATOMS: atom_id res chain seq x y z
N MET A 1 -7.12 14.98 0.95
CA MET A 1 -6.65 13.62 0.64
C MET A 1 -5.66 13.21 1.71
N LYS A 2 -6.00 12.18 2.49
CA LYS A 2 -5.13 11.63 3.54
C LYS A 2 -4.01 10.82 2.90
N LEU A 3 -2.90 10.64 3.62
CA LEU A 3 -1.76 9.84 3.14
C LEU A 3 -2.18 8.39 2.83
N SER A 4 -3.03 7.81 3.68
CA SER A 4 -3.59 6.46 3.51
C SER A 4 -4.36 6.29 2.21
N GLU A 5 -5.23 7.26 1.89
CA GLU A 5 -5.98 7.29 0.63
C GLU A 5 -5.04 7.38 -0.58
N LYS A 6 -3.97 8.17 -0.48
CA LYS A 6 -2.96 8.32 -1.54
C LYS A 6 -2.20 7.04 -1.82
N ILE A 7 -1.81 6.33 -0.77
CA ILE A 7 -1.08 5.06 -0.89
C ILE A 7 -1.99 4.01 -1.55
N LEU A 8 -3.23 3.88 -1.05
CA LEU A 8 -4.22 2.96 -1.59
C LEU A 8 -4.51 3.22 -3.08
N GLU A 9 -4.71 4.49 -3.44
CA GLU A 9 -4.99 4.90 -4.82
C GLU A 9 -3.81 4.58 -5.74
N LEU A 10 -2.59 4.99 -5.38
CA LEU A 10 -1.40 4.77 -6.19
C LEU A 10 -1.06 3.28 -6.36
N ARG A 11 -1.30 2.46 -5.33
CA ARG A 11 -1.13 1.01 -5.41
C ARG A 11 -2.12 0.40 -6.40
N LYS A 12 -3.41 0.76 -6.29
CA LYS A 12 -4.46 0.28 -7.19
C LYS A 12 -4.26 0.74 -8.63
N ARG A 13 -3.85 1.99 -8.85
CA ARG A 13 -3.51 2.53 -10.19
C ARG A 13 -2.37 1.75 -10.87
N ARG A 14 -1.48 1.15 -10.08
CA ARG A 14 -0.40 0.27 -10.57
C ARG A 14 -0.80 -1.20 -10.67
N GLY A 15 -2.05 -1.56 -10.36
CA GLY A 15 -2.53 -2.95 -10.40
C GLY A 15 -1.89 -3.85 -9.33
N LEU A 16 -1.28 -3.28 -8.29
CA LEU A 16 -0.56 -4.05 -7.27
C LEU A 16 -1.50 -4.52 -6.16
N SER A 17 -1.28 -5.74 -5.66
CA SER A 17 -1.83 -6.18 -4.37
C SER A 17 -1.04 -5.55 -3.21
N GLN A 18 -1.57 -5.63 -1.98
CA GLN A 18 -0.79 -5.22 -0.80
C GLN A 18 0.47 -6.07 -0.64
N GLU A 19 0.42 -7.37 -0.95
CA GLU A 19 1.58 -8.27 -0.94
C GLU A 19 2.63 -7.81 -1.95
N ALA A 20 2.23 -7.55 -3.20
CA ALA A 20 3.16 -7.15 -4.24
C ALA A 20 3.84 -5.81 -3.94
N LEU A 21 3.08 -4.85 -3.37
CA LEU A 21 3.69 -3.59 -2.91
C LEU A 21 4.65 -3.82 -1.73
N ALA A 22 4.31 -4.72 -0.82
CA ALA A 22 5.15 -5.04 0.33
C ALA A 22 6.49 -5.65 -0.10
N GLU A 23 6.46 -6.61 -1.03
CA GLU A 23 7.65 -7.21 -1.64
C GLU A 23 8.54 -6.17 -2.32
N LEU A 24 7.94 -5.30 -3.15
CA LEU A 24 8.67 -4.22 -3.84
C LEU A 24 9.33 -3.22 -2.87
N MET A 25 8.69 -2.96 -1.74
CA MET A 25 9.16 -2.00 -0.74
C MET A 25 10.05 -2.64 0.33
N GLY A 26 10.24 -3.96 0.31
CA GLY A 26 11.01 -4.69 1.33
C GLY A 26 10.40 -4.62 2.73
N VAL A 27 9.07 -4.55 2.82
CA VAL A 27 8.31 -4.49 4.09
C VAL A 27 7.29 -5.62 4.16
N SER A 28 6.61 -5.78 5.31
CA SER A 28 5.52 -6.75 5.44
C SER A 28 4.21 -6.22 4.87
N ARG A 29 3.34 -7.11 4.37
CA ARG A 29 1.97 -6.76 3.95
C ARG A 29 1.19 -6.04 5.05
N GLN A 30 1.41 -6.40 6.32
CA GLN A 30 0.80 -5.74 7.48
C GLN A 30 1.24 -4.27 7.60
N ALA A 31 2.47 -3.93 7.23
CA ALA A 31 2.92 -2.53 7.19
C ALA A 31 2.14 -1.73 6.13
N ILE A 32 1.97 -2.29 4.93
CA ILE A 32 1.14 -1.68 3.88
C ILE A 32 -0.30 -1.50 4.35
N SER A 33 -0.90 -2.50 4.99
CA SER A 33 -2.26 -2.40 5.52
C SER A 33 -2.40 -1.30 6.58
N LYS A 34 -1.39 -1.10 7.44
CA LYS A 34 -1.39 0.00 8.42
C LYS A 34 -1.29 1.35 7.73
N TRP A 35 -0.47 1.48 6.70
CA TRP A 35 -0.36 2.72 5.92
C TRP A 35 -1.66 3.06 5.19
N GLU A 36 -2.40 2.06 4.72
CA GLU A 36 -3.67 2.26 4.00
C GLU A 36 -4.87 2.48 4.93
N ASN A 37 -4.79 2.08 6.20
CA ASN A 37 -5.90 2.16 7.17
C ASN A 37 -5.69 3.18 8.30
N GLY A 38 -4.50 3.80 8.40
CA GLY A 38 -4.19 4.88 9.35
C GLY A 38 -4.71 6.23 8.91
#